data_AF-A0A397CZ59-F1
#
_entry.id   AF-A0A397CZ59-F1
#
_cell.length_a   1.000
_cell.length_b   1.000
_cell.length_c   1.000
_cell.angle_alpha   90.00
_cell.angle_beta   90.00
_cell.angle_gamma   90.00
#
_symmetry.space_group_name_H-M   'P 1'
#
loop_
_entity.id
_entity.type
_entity.pdbx_description
1 polymer ?
#
loop_
_entity_poly.entity_id
_entity_poly.type
_entity_poly.pdbx_seq_one_letter_code
_entity_poly.pdbx_strand_id
1 'polypeptide(L)'
;VESALVAHNVVTEAAVVGVPHRVKGEGICCFVTLIYSVEPSPQIEQELVKQVRHVIGAFASPDVIVFVSGLPKTRSGKIMRRILRKVAHGESSSIGDVSTLAEPAVVPEIIEKTAKALLGKAL
;
A
#
# COMPACT_ATOMS: atom_id res chain seq x y z
N VAL A 1 9.51 -6.28 4.29
CA VAL A 1 8.37 -5.46 4.78
C VAL A 1 7.04 -6.17 4.53
N GLU A 2 6.69 -6.53 3.28
CA GLU A 2 5.45 -7.27 2.96
C GLU A 2 5.23 -8.49 3.88
N SER A 3 6.23 -9.37 4.01
CA SER A 3 6.14 -10.54 4.90
C SER A 3 5.89 -10.20 6.37
N ALA A 4 6.42 -9.08 6.87
CA ALA A 4 6.20 -8.65 8.25
C ALA A 4 4.76 -8.15 8.47
N LEU A 5 4.19 -7.47 7.46
CA LEU A 5 2.79 -7.04 7.48
C LEU A 5 1.84 -8.23 7.39
N VAL A 6 2.08 -9.16 6.45
CA VAL A 6 1.23 -10.35 6.25
C VAL A 6 1.31 -11.32 7.44
N ALA A 7 2.39 -11.30 8.21
CA ALA A 7 2.47 -12.05 9.47
C ALA A 7 1.55 -11.50 10.58
N HIS A 8 0.93 -10.33 10.38
CA HIS A 8 -0.02 -9.76 11.32
C HIS A 8 -1.43 -10.34 11.10
N ASN A 9 -2.10 -10.77 12.16
CA ASN A 9 -3.37 -11.50 12.08
C ASN A 9 -4.53 -10.74 11.40
N VAL A 10 -4.43 -9.40 11.34
CA VAL A 10 -5.47 -8.56 10.72
C VAL A 10 -5.21 -8.24 9.25
N VAL A 11 -4.09 -8.68 8.68
CA VAL A 11 -3.70 -8.41 7.29
C VAL A 11 -3.93 -9.63 6.41
N THR A 12 -4.69 -9.46 5.34
CA THR A 12 -4.91 -10.49 4.31
C THR A 12 -3.80 -10.45 3.26
N GLU A 13 -3.53 -9.26 2.70
CA GLU A 13 -2.53 -9.05 1.66
C GLU A 13 -1.78 -7.74 1.89
N ALA A 14 -0.52 -7.69 1.47
CA ALA A 14 0.26 -6.46 1.47
C ALA A 14 1.13 -6.35 0.22
N ALA A 15 1.29 -5.12 -0.28
CA ALA A 15 2.25 -4.78 -1.32
C ALA A 15 3.02 -3.51 -0.95
N VAL A 16 4.31 -3.51 -1.21
CA VAL A 16 5.19 -2.38 -0.86
C VAL A 16 5.82 -1.80 -2.10
N VAL A 17 5.82 -0.46 -2.19
CA VAL A 17 6.50 0.31 -3.23
C VAL A 17 7.19 1.52 -2.60
N GLY A 18 8.14 2.09 -3.32
CA GLY A 18 8.69 3.40 -2.99
C GLY A 18 7.70 4.52 -3.24
N VAL A 19 7.82 5.58 -2.46
CA VAL A 19 7.16 6.87 -2.68
C VAL A 19 8.21 7.98 -2.59
N PRO A 20 8.17 9.03 -3.41
CA PRO A 20 9.11 10.15 -3.29
C PRO A 20 9.09 10.75 -1.88
N HIS A 21 10.27 10.95 -1.29
CA HIS A 21 10.42 11.52 0.05
C HIS A 21 11.59 12.51 0.04
N ARG A 22 11.34 13.78 0.35
CA ARG A 22 12.29 14.91 0.37
C ARG A 22 13.53 14.67 1.21
N VAL A 23 13.41 13.93 2.31
CA VAL A 23 14.53 13.67 3.25
C VAL A 23 15.23 12.35 2.95
N LYS A 24 14.45 11.28 2.71
CA LYS A 24 14.98 9.93 2.50
C LYS A 24 15.34 9.64 1.04
N GLY A 25 14.97 10.51 0.10
CA GLY A 25 14.92 10.22 -1.34
C GLY A 25 13.68 9.37 -1.68
N GLU A 26 13.59 8.19 -1.07
CA GLU A 26 12.51 7.22 -1.26
C GLU A 26 11.97 6.75 0.10
N GLY A 27 10.69 6.96 0.34
CA GLY A 27 9.94 6.47 1.49
C GLY A 27 9.27 5.14 1.20
N ILE A 28 8.78 4.49 2.26
CA ILE A 28 8.13 3.17 2.19
C ILE A 28 6.61 3.36 2.20
N CYS A 29 5.96 3.07 1.07
CA CYS A 29 4.51 3.06 0.93
C CYS A 29 3.98 1.63 0.90
N CYS A 30 3.10 1.31 1.84
CA CYS A 30 2.51 -0.01 2.01
C CYS A 30 1.02 0.04 1.66
N PHE A 31 0.61 -0.77 0.68
CA PHE A 31 -0.79 -1.05 0.40
C PHE A 31 -1.19 -2.29 1.18
N VAL A 32 -2.23 -2.17 2.00
CA VAL A 32 -2.65 -3.22 2.94
C VAL A 32 -4.13 -3.51 2.78
N THR A 33 -4.46 -4.78 2.61
CA THR A 33 -5.84 -5.28 2.67
C THR A 33 -6.03 -6.00 3.99
N LEU A 34 -7.03 -5.56 4.76
CA LEU A 34 -7.36 -6.15 6.06
C LEU A 34 -8.24 -7.39 5.88
N ILE A 35 -8.37 -8.19 6.93
CA ILE A 35 -9.38 -9.26 6.97
C ILE A 35 -10.79 -8.63 7.05
N TYR A 36 -11.80 -9.36 6.56
CA TYR A 36 -13.17 -8.84 6.42
C TYR A 36 -13.79 -8.29 7.72
N SER A 37 -13.38 -8.79 8.88
CA SER A 37 -13.91 -8.38 10.18
C SER A 37 -13.21 -7.15 10.79
N VAL A 38 -12.25 -6.54 10.09
CA VAL A 38 -11.43 -5.44 10.62
C VAL A 38 -11.51 -4.23 9.71
N GLU A 39 -11.93 -3.11 10.30
CA GLU A 39 -11.98 -1.81 9.62
C GLU A 39 -10.68 -1.01 9.80
N PRO A 40 -10.27 -0.23 8.79
CA PRO A 40 -9.15 0.69 8.91
C PRO A 40 -9.34 1.68 10.06
N SER A 41 -8.32 1.81 10.91
CA SER A 41 -8.31 2.79 12.00
C SER A 41 -6.88 3.26 12.31
N PRO A 42 -6.71 4.44 12.95
CA PRO A 42 -5.41 4.91 13.39
C PRO A 42 -4.69 3.92 14.32
N GLN A 43 -5.45 3.17 15.13
CA GLN A 43 -4.92 2.15 16.03
C GLN A 43 -4.29 1.00 15.24
N ILE A 44 -4.98 0.49 14.21
CA ILE A 44 -4.45 -0.55 13.33
C ILE A 44 -3.24 -0.04 12.54
N GLU A 45 -3.26 1.20 12.03
CA GLU A 45 -2.08 1.78 11.34
C GLU A 45 -0.85 1.78 12.25
N GLN A 46 -0.99 2.23 13.50
CA GLN A 46 0.11 2.23 14.47
C GLN A 46 0.59 0.81 14.83
N GLU A 47 -0.33 -0.14 14.94
CA GLU A 47 0.00 -1.54 15.21
C GLU A 47 0.84 -2.14 14.08
N LEU A 48 0.44 -1.93 12.82
CA LEU A 48 1.18 -2.42 11.65
C LEU A 48 2.55 -1.75 11.50
N VAL A 49 2.68 -0.46 11.81
CA VAL A 49 3.98 0.22 11.84
C VAL A 49 4.88 -0.40 12.91
N LYS A 50 4.36 -0.66 14.11
CA LYS A 50 5.09 -1.32 15.20
C LYS A 50 5.50 -2.73 14.82
N GLN A 51 4.63 -3.49 14.16
CA GLN A 51 4.91 -4.84 13.68
C GLN A 51 6.12 -4.85 12.75
N VAL A 52 6.12 -4.02 11.71
CA VAL A 52 7.26 -3.95 10.77
C VAL A 52 8.53 -3.51 11.48
N ARG A 53 8.44 -2.51 12.36
CA ARG A 53 9.57 -2.04 13.15
C ARG A 53 10.14 -3.13 14.06
N HIS A 54 9.30 -3.96 14.66
CA HIS A 54 9.72 -5.05 15.53
C HIS A 54 10.41 -6.17 14.75
N VAL A 55 9.83 -6.57 13.60
CA VAL A 55 10.37 -7.68 12.80
C VAL A 55 11.66 -7.31 12.06
N ILE A 56 11.77 -6.07 11.56
CA ILE A 56 12.87 -5.67 10.67
C ILE A 56 13.75 -4.58 11.28
N GLY A 57 13.13 -3.58 11.91
CA GLY A 57 13.84 -2.44 12.50
C GLY A 57 13.29 -1.08 12.07
N ALA A 58 13.77 -0.02 12.72
CA ALA A 58 13.27 1.34 12.54
C ALA A 58 13.36 1.85 11.10
N PHE A 59 14.43 1.52 10.37
CA PHE A 59 14.65 1.95 8.99
C PHE A 59 13.64 1.40 7.99
N ALA A 60 12.98 0.28 8.31
CA ALA A 60 11.99 -0.37 7.46
C ALA A 60 10.54 0.02 7.82
N SER A 61 10.34 0.89 8.82
CA SER A 61 9.01 1.32 9.24
C SER A 61 8.27 2.00 8.08
N PRO A 62 7.00 1.63 7.81
CA PRO A 62 6.22 2.28 6.77
C PRO A 62 6.11 3.79 7.00
N ASP A 63 6.33 4.59 5.96
CA ASP A 63 6.06 6.03 5.97
C ASP A 63 4.57 6.31 5.70
N VAL A 64 3.99 5.47 4.85
CA VAL A 64 2.58 5.55 4.46
C VAL A 64 1.99 4.14 4.47
N ILE A 65 0.83 4.00 5.10
CA ILE A 65 -0.02 2.81 4.94
C ILE A 65 -1.30 3.27 4.25
N VAL A 66 -1.64 2.62 3.14
CA VAL A 66 -2.85 2.84 2.38
C VAL A 66 -3.71 1.58 2.52
N PHE A 67 -4.81 1.70 3.24
CA PHE A 67 -5.79 0.62 3.34
C PHE A 67 -6.66 0.58 2.08
N VAL A 68 -6.70 -0.58 1.43
CA VAL A 68 -7.42 -0.82 0.17
C VAL A 68 -8.21 -2.14 0.24
N SER A 69 -9.36 -2.18 -0.41
CA SER A 69 -10.21 -3.38 -0.49
C SER A 69 -9.52 -4.57 -1.17
N GLY A 70 -8.59 -4.29 -2.08
CA GLY A 70 -7.80 -5.30 -2.78
C GLY A 70 -6.61 -4.73 -3.54
N LEU A 71 -5.66 -5.62 -3.85
CA LEU A 71 -4.49 -5.29 -4.66
C LEU A 71 -4.77 -5.50 -6.14
N PRO A 72 -4.18 -4.69 -7.04
CA PRO A 72 -4.38 -4.84 -8.47
C PRO A 72 -3.66 -6.10 -8.96
N LYS A 73 -4.40 -7.19 -9.13
CA LYS A 73 -3.88 -8.50 -9.51
C LYS A 73 -4.29 -8.86 -10.94
N THR A 74 -3.38 -9.50 -11.68
CA THR A 74 -3.71 -10.15 -12.96
C THR A 74 -4.68 -11.32 -12.72
N ARG A 75 -5.30 -11.84 -13.79
CA ARG A 75 -6.10 -13.09 -13.72
C ARG A 75 -5.31 -14.31 -13.24
N SER A 76 -3.98 -14.25 -13.25
CA SER A 76 -3.08 -15.27 -12.68
C SER A 76 -2.66 -15.00 -11.22
N GLY A 77 -3.25 -13.98 -10.58
CA GLY A 77 -2.99 -13.63 -9.19
C GLY A 77 -1.73 -12.78 -8.94
N LYS A 78 -0.99 -12.39 -9.99
CA LYS A 78 0.22 -11.58 -9.82
C LYS A 78 -0.14 -10.13 -9.55
N ILE A 79 0.41 -9.57 -8.46
CA ILE A 79 0.26 -8.15 -8.14
C ILE A 79 0.96 -7.29 -9.20
N MET A 80 0.22 -6.41 -9.86
CA MET A 80 0.72 -5.42 -10.80
C MET A 80 1.28 -4.20 -10.07
N ARG A 81 2.45 -4.38 -9.42
CA ARG A 81 3.14 -3.33 -8.64
C ARG A 81 3.41 -2.03 -9.42
N ARG A 82 3.46 -2.12 -10.76
CA ARG A 82 3.57 -0.95 -11.65
C ARG A 82 2.46 0.08 -11.39
N ILE A 83 1.22 -0.38 -11.19
CA ILE A 83 0.07 0.50 -10.92
C ILE A 83 0.24 1.18 -9.57
N LEU A 84 0.55 0.40 -8.53
CA LEU A 84 0.78 0.91 -7.17
C LEU A 84 1.89 1.98 -7.15
N ARG A 85 3.01 1.74 -7.85
CA ARG A 85 4.11 2.71 -7.97
C ARG A 85 3.68 3.99 -8.69
N LYS A 86 2.98 3.88 -9.83
CA LYS A 86 2.47 5.04 -10.55
C LYS A 86 1.57 5.90 -9.66
N VAL A 87 0.66 5.26 -8.92
CA VAL A 87 -0.24 5.97 -8.01
C VAL A 87 0.53 6.62 -6.85
N ALA A 88 1.45 5.90 -6.21
CA ALA A 88 2.28 6.44 -5.12
C ALA A 88 3.14 7.64 -5.57
N HIS A 89 3.57 7.66 -6.84
CA HIS A 89 4.33 8.78 -7.42
C HIS A 89 3.44 9.94 -7.93
N GLY A 90 2.12 9.88 -7.77
CA GLY A 90 1.20 10.90 -8.29
C GLY A 90 1.01 10.86 -9.81
N GLU A 91 1.43 9.78 -10.47
CA GLU A 91 1.40 9.61 -11.92
C GLU A 91 0.17 8.80 -12.39
N SER A 92 -0.96 8.94 -11.70
CA SER A 92 -2.18 8.15 -11.93
C SER A 92 -2.76 8.27 -13.34
N SER A 93 -2.55 9.41 -14.00
CA SER A 93 -2.93 9.64 -15.41
C SER A 93 -2.16 8.77 -16.41
N SER A 94 -1.04 8.16 -16.00
CA SER A 94 -0.14 7.36 -16.85
C SER A 94 -0.08 5.87 -16.46
N ILE A 95 -1.13 5.35 -15.80
CA ILE A 95 -1.25 3.93 -15.43
C ILE A 95 -1.32 3.01 -16.67
N GLY A 96 -1.69 3.51 -17.84
CA GLY A 96 -1.72 2.72 -19.07
C GLY A 96 -2.75 1.58 -19.03
N ASP A 97 -2.52 0.51 -19.78
CA ASP A 97 -3.49 -0.59 -19.91
C ASP A 97 -3.62 -1.43 -18.62
N VAL A 98 -4.87 -1.69 -18.26
CA VAL A 98 -5.32 -2.46 -17.08
C VAL A 98 -6.24 -3.63 -17.47
N SER A 99 -6.40 -3.92 -18.77
CA SER A 99 -7.28 -4.98 -19.32
C SER A 99 -6.99 -6.39 -18.79
N THR A 100 -5.76 -6.62 -18.31
CA THR A 100 -5.29 -7.90 -17.77
C THR A 100 -5.58 -8.10 -16.28
N LEU A 101 -6.09 -7.07 -15.60
CA LEU A 101 -6.52 -7.18 -14.20
C LEU A 101 -7.73 -8.12 -14.09
N ALA A 102 -7.75 -8.90 -13.00
CA ALA A 102 -8.92 -9.67 -12.63
C ALA A 102 -10.08 -8.74 -12.24
N GLU A 103 -9.76 -7.68 -11.50
CA GLU A 103 -10.72 -6.69 -11.02
C GLU A 103 -10.19 -5.28 -11.32
N PRO A 104 -10.47 -4.70 -12.51
CA PRO A 104 -10.01 -3.36 -12.84
C PRO A 104 -10.59 -2.25 -11.95
N ALA A 105 -11.75 -2.51 -11.32
CA ALA A 105 -12.47 -1.56 -10.47
C ALA A 105 -11.72 -1.17 -9.18
N VAL A 106 -10.71 -1.93 -8.76
CA VAL A 106 -9.89 -1.58 -7.60
C VAL A 106 -8.95 -0.39 -7.87
N VAL A 107 -8.65 -0.09 -9.14
CA VAL A 107 -7.69 0.95 -9.50
C VAL A 107 -8.17 2.36 -9.12
N PRO A 108 -9.41 2.78 -9.43
CA PRO A 108 -9.97 4.04 -8.93
C PRO A 108 -9.90 4.19 -7.41
N GLU A 109 -10.25 3.14 -6.66
CA GLU A 109 -10.18 3.16 -5.20
C GLU A 109 -8.75 3.36 -4.71
N ILE A 110 -7.79 2.61 -5.26
CA ILE A 110 -6.37 2.75 -4.93
C ILE A 110 -5.91 4.19 -5.16
N ILE A 111 -6.31 4.82 -6.27
CA ILE A 111 -5.97 6.22 -6.56
C ILE A 111 -6.52 7.16 -5.47
N GLU A 112 -7.80 7.04 -5.16
CA GLU A 112 -8.47 7.88 -4.16
C GLU A 112 -7.86 7.71 -2.76
N LYS A 113 -7.71 6.46 -2.30
CA LYS A 113 -7.15 6.14 -0.98
C LYS A 113 -5.70 6.59 -0.86
N THR A 114 -4.90 6.43 -1.91
CA THR A 114 -3.51 6.88 -1.91
C THR A 114 -3.43 8.40 -1.84
N ALA A 115 -4.21 9.12 -2.66
CA ALA A 115 -4.23 10.57 -2.62
C ALA A 115 -4.59 11.09 -1.22
N LYS A 116 -5.59 10.46 -0.56
CA LYS A 116 -5.99 10.78 0.81
C LYS A 116 -4.90 10.45 1.84
N ALA A 117 -4.18 9.34 1.69
CA ALA A 117 -3.13 8.92 2.61
C ALA A 117 -1.85 9.77 2.49
N LEU A 118 -1.58 10.33 1.30
CA LEU A 118 -0.46 11.24 1.06
C LEU A 118 -0.79 12.70 1.46
N LEU A 119 -2.07 13.08 1.45
CA LEU A 119 -2.52 14.39 1.89
C LEU A 119 -2.11 14.67 3.35
N GLY A 120 -1.32 15.71 3.54
CA GLY A 120 -0.85 16.15 4.87
C GLY A 120 0.34 15.37 5.42
N LYS A 121 0.85 14.34 4.73
CA LYS A 121 2.13 13.72 5.10
C LYS A 121 3.29 14.54 4.53
N ALA A 122 4.22 14.92 5.40
CA ALA A 122 5.47 15.59 5.01
C ALA A 122 6.46 14.55 4.45
N LEU A 123 6.16 14.06 3.24
CA LEU A 123 7.09 13.25 2.46
C LEU A 123 8.06 14.16 1.73
#